data_AF-A0A5J5G3N7-F1
#
_entry.id   AF-A0A5J5G3N7-F1
#
_cell.length_a   1.000
_cell.length_b   1.000
_cell.length_c   1.000
_cell.angle_alpha   90.00
_cell.angle_beta   90.00
_cell.angle_gamma   90.00
#
_symmetry.space_group_name_H-M   'P 1'
#
loop_
_entity.id
_entity.type
_entity.pdbx_description
1 polymer ?
#
loop_
_entity_poly.entity_id
_entity_poly.type
_entity_poly.pdbx_seq_one_letter_code
_entity_poly.pdbx_strand_id
1 'polypeptide(L)'
;MDNKIINDIKNFFESSKVDYTYFEKQLSENDRKDIAAISASIFIGNRSNAETLKIYVDILSRLNVDDFAYAITRLYEVYEKKKIPFTKEDKIKIVIAVLTSLKDIEGIDFDEYKRRLLHAISGAYKGDKYLVRDNGHHMPLYGWDS
;
A
#
# COMPACT_ATOMS: atom_id res chain seq x y z
N MET A 1 4.31 17.39 2.77
CA MET A 1 3.26 16.71 3.55
C MET A 1 2.14 17.70 3.79
N ASP A 2 1.04 17.53 3.06
CA ASP A 2 -0.15 18.35 3.23
C ASP A 2 -0.88 17.94 4.52
N ASN A 3 -1.07 18.90 5.43
CA ASN A 3 -1.81 18.68 6.68
C ASN A 3 -3.24 18.18 6.43
N LYS A 4 -3.82 18.49 5.27
CA LYS A 4 -5.15 18.02 4.87
C LYS A 4 -5.18 16.52 4.61
N ILE A 5 -4.25 15.98 3.82
CA ILE A 5 -4.18 14.54 3.51
C ILE A 5 -4.00 13.72 4.78
N ILE A 6 -3.13 14.17 5.69
CA ILE A 6 -2.92 13.50 6.98
C ILE A 6 -4.23 13.42 7.76
N ASN A 7 -4.98 14.52 7.84
CA ASN A 7 -6.23 14.56 8.56
C ASN A 7 -7.31 13.71 7.89
N ASP A 8 -7.40 13.72 6.57
CA ASP A 8 -8.36 12.93 5.81
C ASP A 8 -8.12 11.42 6.01
N ILE A 9 -6.87 10.97 5.90
CA ILE A 9 -6.53 9.56 6.13
C ILE A 9 -6.78 9.18 7.59
N LYS A 10 -6.41 10.01 8.57
CA LYS A 10 -6.76 9.76 9.98
C LYS A 10 -8.26 9.61 10.18
N ASN A 11 -9.05 10.50 9.60
CA ASN A 11 -10.51 10.44 9.66
C ASN A 11 -11.05 9.12 9.09
N PHE A 12 -10.45 8.54 8.05
CA PHE A 12 -10.88 7.23 7.55
C PHE A 12 -10.68 6.11 8.58
N PHE A 13 -9.58 6.14 9.31
CA PHE A 13 -9.30 5.17 10.37
C PHE A 13 -10.15 5.42 11.63
N GLU A 14 -10.40 6.68 11.98
CA GLU A 14 -11.22 7.05 13.14
C GLU A 14 -12.72 6.79 12.92
N SER A 15 -13.20 7.03 11.70
CA SER A 15 -14.60 6.79 11.31
C SER A 15 -14.86 5.37 10.80
N SER A 16 -13.81 4.56 10.68
CA SER A 16 -13.85 3.20 10.13
C SER A 16 -14.56 3.12 8.78
N LYS A 17 -14.42 4.17 7.98
CA LYS A 17 -15.05 4.30 6.68
C LYS A 17 -14.11 5.06 5.76
N VAL A 18 -13.86 4.48 4.60
CA VAL A 18 -13.15 5.18 3.53
C VAL A 18 -14.16 5.88 2.64
N ASP A 19 -13.97 7.17 2.40
CA ASP A 19 -14.74 7.93 1.42
C ASP A 19 -14.30 7.54 0.01
N TYR A 20 -15.19 6.91 -0.74
CA TYR A 20 -14.93 6.44 -2.11
C TYR A 20 -14.59 7.61 -3.06
N THR A 21 -15.23 8.76 -2.87
CA THR A 21 -15.03 9.94 -3.72
C THR A 21 -13.67 10.61 -3.50
N TYR A 22 -12.96 10.24 -2.43
CA TYR A 22 -11.65 10.77 -2.12
C TYR A 22 -10.60 10.38 -3.17
N PHE A 23 -10.62 9.12 -3.58
CA PHE A 23 -9.66 8.55 -4.53
C PHE A 23 -10.03 8.84 -5.99
N GLU A 24 -11.24 9.31 -6.25
CA GLU A 24 -11.69 9.80 -7.56
C GLU A 24 -11.17 11.22 -7.86
N LYS A 25 -10.66 11.93 -6.84
CA LYS A 25 -10.03 13.25 -7.03
C LYS A 25 -8.73 13.10 -7.82
N GLN A 26 -8.38 14.14 -8.57
CA GLN A 26 -7.10 14.22 -9.26
C GLN A 26 -5.97 14.48 -8.24
N LEU A 27 -5.52 13.40 -7.59
CA LEU A 27 -4.40 13.41 -6.66
C LEU A 27 -3.08 13.55 -7.42
N SER A 28 -2.14 14.32 -6.87
CA SER A 28 -0.76 14.32 -7.37
C SER A 28 -0.04 13.02 -7.01
N GLU A 29 1.11 12.76 -7.64
CA GLU A 29 1.96 11.62 -7.26
C GLU A 29 2.41 11.71 -5.80
N ASN A 30 2.78 12.91 -5.35
CA ASN A 30 3.17 13.15 -3.96
C ASN A 30 2.03 12.87 -2.99
N ASP A 31 0.79 13.21 -3.34
CA ASP A 31 -0.37 12.93 -2.50
C ASP A 31 -0.57 11.42 -2.32
N ARG A 32 -0.40 10.64 -3.40
CA ARG A 32 -0.50 9.18 -3.35
C ARG A 32 0.61 8.55 -2.52
N LYS A 33 1.85 9.07 -2.64
CA LYS A 33 2.98 8.66 -1.80
C LYS A 33 2.73 8.98 -0.31
N ASP A 34 2.19 10.16 -0.01
CA ASP A 34 1.81 10.57 1.35
C ASP A 34 0.71 9.65 1.91
N ILE A 35 -0.35 9.37 1.14
CA ILE A 35 -1.44 8.44 1.52
C ILE A 35 -0.87 7.05 1.84
N ALA A 36 -0.01 6.52 0.99
CA ALA A 36 0.64 5.22 1.17
C ALA A 36 1.44 5.16 2.48
N ALA A 37 2.30 6.16 2.72
CA ALA A 37 3.16 6.21 3.91
C ALA A 37 2.36 6.41 5.21
N ILE A 38 1.34 7.27 5.18
CA ILE A 38 0.50 7.59 6.34
C ILE A 38 -0.37 6.39 6.71
N SER A 39 -1.06 5.80 5.73
CA SER A 39 -1.94 4.65 5.94
C SER A 39 -1.17 3.44 6.49
N ALA A 40 0.01 3.13 5.94
CA ALA A 40 0.89 2.08 6.47
C ALA A 40 1.34 2.37 7.91
N SER A 41 1.66 3.63 8.21
CA SER A 41 2.10 4.04 9.56
C SER A 41 0.99 3.89 10.60
N ILE A 42 -0.24 4.30 10.26
CA ILE A 42 -1.44 4.16 11.11
C ILE A 42 -1.77 2.68 11.29
N PHE A 43 -1.76 1.90 10.21
CA PHE A 43 -2.02 0.47 10.26
C PHE A 43 -1.08 -0.26 11.22
N ILE A 44 0.24 -0.06 11.09
CA ILE A 44 1.21 -0.72 11.97
C ILE A 44 1.07 -0.25 13.42
N GLY A 45 0.69 1.00 13.64
CA GLY A 45 0.40 1.55 14.97
C GLY A 45 -0.78 0.86 15.66
N ASN A 46 -1.76 0.38 14.88
CA ASN A 46 -3.01 -0.20 15.38
C ASN A 46 -3.22 -1.65 14.87
N ARG A 47 -2.13 -2.38 14.60
CA ARG A 47 -2.16 -3.69 13.92
C ARG A 47 -2.97 -4.80 14.62
N SER A 48 -3.23 -4.66 15.92
CA SER A 48 -4.09 -5.56 16.70
C SER A 48 -5.58 -5.34 16.44
N ASN A 49 -5.96 -4.18 15.92
CA ASN A 49 -7.33 -3.85 15.57
C ASN A 49 -7.67 -4.39 14.17
N ALA A 50 -8.64 -5.31 14.09
CA ALA A 50 -9.10 -5.89 12.83
C ALA A 50 -9.71 -4.85 11.87
N GLU A 51 -10.34 -3.80 12.41
CA GLU A 51 -10.94 -2.73 11.64
C GLU A 51 -9.89 -1.89 10.92
N THR A 52 -8.75 -1.66 11.56
CA THR A 52 -7.61 -0.97 10.96
C THR A 52 -7.05 -1.75 9.76
N LEU A 53 -6.99 -3.08 9.82
CA LEU A 53 -6.59 -3.89 8.67
C LEU A 53 -7.59 -3.72 7.51
N LYS A 54 -8.89 -3.75 7.81
CA LYS A 54 -9.94 -3.55 6.81
C LYS A 54 -9.79 -2.20 6.10
N ILE A 55 -9.65 -1.11 6.84
CA ILE A 55 -9.48 0.24 6.27
C ILE A 55 -8.21 0.36 5.45
N TYR A 56 -7.11 -0.22 5.93
CA TYR A 56 -5.86 -0.22 5.19
C TYR A 56 -5.99 -0.97 3.85
N VAL A 57 -6.63 -2.14 3.86
CA VAL A 57 -6.90 -2.93 2.64
C VAL A 57 -7.84 -2.20 1.70
N ASP A 58 -8.90 -1.57 2.22
CA ASP A 58 -9.83 -0.77 1.43
C ASP A 58 -9.09 0.39 0.73
N ILE A 59 -8.13 1.03 1.38
CA ILE A 59 -7.29 2.07 0.75
C ILE A 59 -6.45 1.46 -0.38
N LEU A 60 -5.74 0.35 -0.12
CA LEU A 60 -4.89 -0.32 -1.10
C LEU A 60 -5.66 -0.73 -2.36
N SER A 61 -6.88 -1.26 -2.19
CA SER A 61 -7.72 -1.75 -3.27
C SER A 61 -8.13 -0.68 -4.28
N ARG A 62 -8.04 0.59 -3.91
CA ARG A 62 -8.41 1.75 -4.76
C ARG A 62 -7.22 2.36 -5.49
N LEU A 63 -6.01 1.92 -5.18
CA LEU A 63 -4.80 2.40 -5.85
C LEU A 63 -4.65 1.68 -7.20
N ASN A 64 -4.12 2.40 -8.20
CA ASN A 64 -3.61 1.73 -9.39
C ASN A 64 -2.43 0.80 -9.03
N VAL A 65 -2.03 -0.04 -9.97
CA VAL A 65 -1.07 -1.11 -9.69
C VAL A 65 0.30 -0.62 -9.21
N ASP A 66 0.77 0.53 -9.71
CA ASP A 66 2.06 1.09 -9.33
C ASP A 66 2.02 1.74 -7.95
N ASP A 67 0.98 2.55 -7.68
CA ASP A 67 0.75 3.15 -6.36
C ASP A 67 0.49 2.07 -5.29
N PHE A 68 -0.23 1.01 -5.66
CA PHE A 68 -0.44 -0.17 -4.81
C PHE A 68 0.89 -0.84 -4.46
N ALA A 69 1.72 -1.13 -5.46
CA ALA A 69 3.02 -1.76 -5.26
C ALA A 69 3.91 -0.89 -4.35
N TYR A 70 3.92 0.42 -4.58
CA TYR A 70 4.61 1.38 -3.73
C TYR A 70 4.10 1.34 -2.29
N ALA A 71 2.79 1.32 -2.07
CA ALA A 71 2.19 1.30 -0.75
C ALA A 71 2.52 0.04 0.06
N ILE A 72 2.55 -1.14 -0.58
CA ILE A 72 2.98 -2.38 0.08
C ILE A 72 4.48 -2.34 0.42
N THR A 73 5.31 -1.77 -0.46
CA THR A 73 6.73 -1.57 -0.17
C THR A 73 6.91 -0.65 1.05
N ARG A 74 6.17 0.46 1.12
CA ARG A 74 6.19 1.35 2.30
C ARG A 74 5.74 0.64 3.57
N LEU A 75 4.75 -0.26 3.50
CA LEU A 75 4.37 -1.07 4.65
C LEU A 75 5.54 -1.87 5.20
N TYR A 76 6.26 -2.59 4.32
CA TYR A 76 7.43 -3.38 4.70
C TYR A 76 8.51 -2.51 5.35
N GLU A 77 8.82 -1.37 4.74
CA GLU A 77 9.82 -0.41 5.26
C GLU A 77 9.43 0.15 6.63
N VAL A 78 8.13 0.37 6.90
CA VAL A 78 7.67 0.84 8.21
C VAL A 78 7.84 -0.25 9.27
N TYR A 79 7.63 -1.54 8.95
CA TYR A 79 7.96 -2.64 9.86
C TYR A 79 9.45 -2.61 10.25
N GLU A 80 10.34 -2.46 9.27
CA GLU A 80 11.78 -2.38 9.51
C GLU A 80 12.18 -1.14 10.31
N LYS A 81 11.69 0.03 9.91
CA LYS A 81 11.97 1.30 10.59
C LYS A 81 11.56 1.27 12.06
N LYS A 82 10.40 0.65 12.35
CA LYS A 82 9.91 0.48 13.73
C LYS A 82 10.56 -0.69 14.46
N LYS A 83 11.47 -1.45 13.82
CA LYS A 83 12.10 -2.67 14.35
C LYS A 83 11.07 -3.71 14.83
N ILE A 84 9.92 -3.76 14.16
CA ILE A 84 8.86 -4.73 14.44
C ILE A 84 9.09 -5.93 13.53
N PRO A 85 9.15 -7.16 14.07
CA PRO A 85 9.22 -8.35 13.23
C PRO A 85 8.01 -8.44 12.31
N PHE A 86 8.23 -8.51 11.00
CA PHE A 86 7.17 -8.79 10.05
C PHE A 86 7.00 -10.31 9.94
N THR A 87 6.22 -10.87 10.86
CA THR A 87 6.09 -12.33 11.03
C THR A 87 5.45 -12.99 9.82
N LYS A 88 5.68 -14.30 9.64
CA LYS A 88 5.03 -15.08 8.57
C LYS A 88 3.50 -15.02 8.67
N GLU A 89 2.96 -15.04 9.88
CA GLU A 89 1.51 -14.95 10.12
C GLU A 89 0.95 -13.59 9.70
N ASP A 90 1.60 -12.49 10.08
CA ASP A 90 1.18 -11.15 9.66
C ASP A 90 1.22 -11.00 8.13
N LYS A 91 2.29 -11.50 7.49
CA LYS A 91 2.42 -11.51 6.04
C LYS A 91 1.27 -12.26 5.38
N ILE A 92 0.96 -13.47 5.85
CA ILE A 92 -0.16 -14.27 5.33
C ILE A 92 -1.49 -13.54 5.53
N LYS A 93 -1.72 -12.95 6.72
CA LYS A 93 -2.95 -12.21 7.03
C LYS A 93 -3.17 -11.04 6.07
N ILE A 94 -2.14 -10.24 5.82
CA ILE A 94 -2.20 -9.11 4.87
C ILE A 94 -2.42 -9.62 3.45
N VAL A 95 -1.69 -10.65 3.02
CA VAL A 95 -1.83 -11.22 1.67
C VAL A 95 -3.25 -11.70 1.43
N ILE A 96 -3.82 -12.48 2.35
CA ILE A 96 -5.19 -12.98 2.23
C ILE A 96 -6.19 -11.82 2.18
N ALA A 97 -6.07 -10.85 3.10
CA ALA A 97 -7.01 -9.73 3.16
C ALA A 97 -7.00 -8.90 1.87
N VAL A 98 -5.80 -8.57 1.36
CA VAL A 98 -5.65 -7.80 0.12
C VAL A 98 -6.18 -8.59 -1.09
N LEU A 99 -5.78 -9.85 -1.27
CA LEU A 99 -6.25 -10.65 -2.40
C LEU A 99 -7.76 -10.87 -2.37
N THR A 100 -8.35 -11.01 -1.18
CA THR A 100 -9.81 -11.12 -1.03
C THR A 100 -10.48 -9.81 -1.47
N SER A 101 -9.95 -8.65 -1.09
CA SER A 101 -10.52 -7.36 -1.47
C SER A 101 -10.37 -7.04 -2.96
N LEU A 102 -9.31 -7.53 -3.62
CA LEU A 102 -9.08 -7.28 -5.05
C LEU A 102 -9.89 -8.19 -5.96
N LYS A 103 -10.25 -9.41 -5.51
CA LYS A 103 -10.83 -10.46 -6.36
C LYS A 103 -12.12 -10.03 -7.06
N ASP A 104 -12.92 -9.19 -6.42
CA ASP A 104 -14.25 -8.81 -6.90
C ASP A 104 -14.25 -7.44 -7.62
N ILE A 105 -13.07 -6.84 -7.87
CA ILE A 105 -12.96 -5.56 -8.57
C ILE A 105 -12.92 -5.82 -10.08
N GLU A 106 -13.91 -5.31 -10.80
CA GLU A 106 -13.95 -5.41 -12.25
C GLU A 106 -12.88 -4.52 -12.92
N GLY A 107 -12.27 -5.03 -13.98
CA GLY A 107 -11.35 -4.27 -14.83
C GLY A 107 -9.91 -4.14 -14.32
N ILE A 108 -9.56 -4.71 -13.17
CA ILE A 108 -8.17 -4.76 -12.70
C ILE A 108 -7.39 -5.96 -13.26
N ASP A 109 -6.07 -5.82 -13.38
CA ASP A 109 -5.16 -6.93 -13.62
C ASP A 109 -4.83 -7.64 -12.29
N PHE A 110 -5.73 -8.51 -11.83
CA PHE A 110 -5.60 -9.20 -10.54
C PHE A 110 -4.27 -9.95 -10.39
N ASP A 111 -3.78 -10.59 -11.45
CA ASP A 111 -2.54 -11.37 -11.41
C ASP A 111 -1.32 -10.47 -11.23
N GLU A 112 -1.30 -9.29 -11.87
CA GLU A 112 -0.24 -8.31 -11.66
C GLU A 112 -0.25 -7.76 -10.22
N TYR A 113 -1.42 -7.40 -9.67
CA TYR A 113 -1.52 -6.96 -8.27
C TYR A 113 -1.03 -8.05 -7.31
N LYS A 114 -1.45 -9.31 -7.52
CA LYS A 114 -0.99 -10.45 -6.73
C LYS A 114 0.52 -10.62 -6.81
N ARG A 115 1.10 -10.51 -8.01
CA ARG A 115 2.55 -10.60 -8.21
C ARG A 115 3.30 -9.51 -7.44
N ARG A 116 2.86 -8.25 -7.57
CA ARG A 116 3.45 -7.08 -6.88
C ARG A 116 3.37 -7.22 -5.35
N LEU A 117 2.21 -7.67 -4.85
CA LEU A 117 1.97 -7.92 -3.43
C LEU A 117 2.94 -8.97 -2.86
N LEU A 118 3.04 -10.13 -3.49
CA LEU A 118 3.90 -11.23 -3.01
C LEU A 118 5.38 -10.83 -3.06
N HIS A 119 5.78 -10.14 -4.12
CA HIS A 119 7.15 -9.66 -4.29
C HIS A 119 7.53 -8.61 -3.23
N ALA A 120 6.62 -7.70 -2.88
CA ALA A 120 6.87 -6.70 -1.83
C ALA A 120 6.87 -7.32 -0.43
N ILE A 121 5.86 -8.14 -0.10
CA ILE A 121 5.71 -8.77 1.22
C ILE A 121 6.84 -9.76 1.54
N SER A 122 7.38 -10.44 0.52
CA SER A 122 8.54 -11.31 0.67
C SER A 122 9.84 -10.53 0.95
N GLY A 123 9.89 -9.22 0.66
CA GLY A 123 11.11 -8.43 0.69
C GLY A 123 11.97 -8.57 -0.57
N ALA A 124 11.55 -9.40 -1.53
CA ALA A 124 12.28 -9.63 -2.78
C ALA A 124 12.47 -8.34 -3.59
N TYR A 125 11.56 -7.37 -3.44
CA TYR A 125 11.71 -6.03 -4.00
C TYR A 125 13.10 -5.45 -3.76
N LYS A 126 13.71 -5.62 -2.59
CA LYS A 126 15.06 -5.07 -2.31
C LYS A 126 16.18 -5.58 -3.21
N GLY A 127 16.04 -6.78 -3.77
CA GLY A 127 17.00 -7.35 -4.71
C GLY A 127 16.77 -6.90 -6.16
N ASP A 128 15.68 -6.15 -6.39
CA ASP A 128 15.24 -5.76 -7.70
C ASP A 128 15.97 -4.50 -8.17
N LYS A 129 16.80 -4.65 -9.20
CA LYS A 129 17.56 -3.53 -9.78
C LYS A 129 16.64 -2.48 -10.41
N TYR A 130 15.38 -2.83 -10.69
CA TYR A 130 14.39 -1.94 -11.29
C TYR A 130 13.65 -1.03 -10.29
N LEU A 131 14.00 -1.09 -9.00
CA LEU A 131 13.64 -0.03 -8.04
C LEU A 131 14.55 1.18 -8.13
N VAL A 132 15.77 1.03 -8.67
CA VAL A 132 16.82 2.02 -8.52
C VAL A 132 17.14 2.65 -9.87
N ARG A 133 16.38 3.70 -10.16
CA ARG A 133 16.78 4.99 -10.75
C ARG A 133 17.34 5.06 -12.17
N ASP A 134 17.97 4.04 -12.73
CA ASP A 134 18.58 4.14 -14.05
C ASP A 134 18.70 2.75 -14.68
N ASN A 135 17.90 2.44 -15.73
CA ASN A 135 18.25 1.58 -16.88
C ASN A 135 17.03 1.27 -17.77
N GLY A 136 16.53 2.30 -18.45
CA GLY A 136 16.36 2.30 -19.92
C GLY A 136 15.23 1.52 -20.60
N HIS A 137 14.79 0.34 -20.15
CA HIS A 137 13.91 -0.50 -21.00
C HIS A 137 12.84 -1.37 -20.30
N HIS A 138 12.74 -1.36 -18.97
CA HIS A 138 11.66 -2.07 -18.25
C HIS A 138 10.93 -1.13 -17.32
N MET A 139 9.60 -1.17 -17.34
CA MET A 139 8.76 -0.41 -16.42
C MET A 139 9.08 -0.85 -14.99
N PRO A 140 9.42 0.06 -14.06
CA PRO A 140 9.85 -0.31 -12.72
C PRO A 140 8.74 -1.08 -12.00
N LEU A 141 9.15 -2.12 -11.27
CA LEU A 141 8.25 -2.98 -10.49
C LEU A 141 7.56 -2.26 -9.32
N TYR A 142 7.88 -0.99 -9.07
CA TYR A 142 7.40 -0.23 -7.91
C TYR A 142 7.28 1.28 -8.16
N GLY A 143 6.84 1.65 -9.37
CA GLY A 143 6.67 3.06 -9.74
C GLY A 143 7.99 3.81 -9.89
N TRP A 144 7.89 5.08 -10.28
CA TRP A 144 9.04 5.96 -10.49
C TRP A 144 9.29 6.77 -9.22
N ASP A 145 10.51 6.70 -8.69
CA ASP A 145 10.98 7.73 -7.77
C ASP A 145 11.49 8.91 -8.60
N SER A 146 10.66 9.95 -8.73
CA SER A 146 11.09 11.29 -9.14
C SER A 146 11.64 12.06 -7.95
#